data_AF-A0A7X8KVS3-F1
#
_entry.id   AF-A0A7X8KVS3-F1
#
_cell.length_a   1.000
_cell.length_b   1.000
_cell.length_c   1.000
_cell.angle_alpha   90.00
_cell.angle_beta   90.00
_cell.angle_gamma   90.00
#
_symmetry.space_group_name_H-M   'P 1'
#
loop_
_entity.id
_entity.type
_entity.pdbx_description
1 polymer ?
#
loop_
_entity_poly.entity_id
_entity_poly.type
_entity_poly.pdbx_seq_one_letter_code
_entity_poly.pdbx_strand_id
1 'polypeptide(L)' 'MERLVTIPDERGLLPYPVILAATKGDPDAMKIVLQHYQSYIAHLSMRKIRDESGNTYWGIH' A
#
# COMPACT_ATOMS: atom_id res chain seq x y z
N MET A 1 -19.20 15.85 23.07
CA MET A 1 -19.35 16.46 21.73
C MET A 1 -17.98 16.42 21.09
N GLU A 2 -17.63 15.63 20.09
CA GLU A 2 -18.30 14.65 19.22
C GLU A 2 -17.37 13.42 19.18
N ARG A 3 -17.89 12.21 19.42
CA ARG A 3 -17.16 11.00 19.01
C ARG A 3 -17.29 10.95 17.49
N LEU A 4 -16.21 11.25 16.77
CA LEU A 4 -16.09 10.86 15.38
C LEU A 4 -16.18 9.34 15.34
N VAL A 5 -17.37 8.84 15.10
CA VAL A 5 -17.60 7.45 14.70
C VAL A 5 -16.89 7.36 13.35
N THR A 6 -15.65 6.89 13.38
CA THR A 6 -14.96 6.46 12.17
C THR A 6 -15.74 5.26 11.70
N ILE A 7 -16.68 5.50 10.78
CA ILE A 7 -17.27 4.45 9.96
C ILE A 7 -16.06 3.73 9.37
N PRO A 8 -15.79 2.47 9.73
CA PRO A 8 -14.70 1.75 9.11
C PRO A 8 -15.09 1.70 7.64
N ASP A 9 -14.29 2.36 6.80
CA ASP A 9 -14.51 2.38 5.36
C ASP A 9 -14.66 0.91 4.94
N GLU A 10 -15.86 0.53 4.51
CA GLU A 10 -16.26 -0.86 4.25
C GLU A 10 -15.42 -1.50 3.13
N ARG A 11 -14.49 -0.74 2.54
CA ARG A 11 -13.57 -1.13 1.47
C ARG A 11 -12.09 -1.13 1.89
N GLY A 12 -11.76 -0.82 3.14
CA GLY A 12 -10.39 -0.82 3.65
C GLY A 12 -9.53 0.32 3.09
N LEU A 13 -10.12 1.48 2.80
CA LEU A 13 -9.37 2.67 2.37
C LEU A 13 -8.86 3.48 3.57
N LEU A 14 -7.79 4.23 3.34
CA LEU A 14 -7.27 5.17 4.34
C LEU A 14 -8.15 6.42 4.45
N PRO A 15 -8.25 7.05 5.63
CA PRO A 15 -8.97 8.31 5.79
C PRO A 15 -8.44 9.40 4.84
N TYR A 16 -9.35 10.15 4.21
CA TYR A 16 -8.98 11.25 3.31
C TYR A 16 -7.94 12.25 3.88
N PRO A 17 -8.01 12.64 5.17
CA PRO A 17 -6.98 13.52 5.75
C PRO A 17 -5.56 12.94 5.67
N VAL A 18 -5.40 11.62 5.84
CA VAL A 18 -4.11 10.95 5.73
C VAL A 18 -3.60 11.00 4.30
N ILE A 19 -4.48 10.73 3.32
CA ILE A 19 -4.14 10.80 1.89
C ILE A 19 -3.70 12.22 1.53
N LEU A 20 -4.45 13.24 1.97
CA LEU A 20 -4.12 14.64 1.70
C LEU A 20 -2.82 15.10 2.37
N ALA A 21 -2.52 14.62 3.58
CA ALA A 21 -1.24 14.92 4.23
C ALA A 21 -0.06 14.26 3.49
N ALA A 22 -0.23 13.00 3.07
CA ALA A 22 0.80 12.29 2.31
C ALA A 22 1.11 12.96 0.96
N THR A 23 0.11 13.49 0.24
CA THR A 23 0.35 14.23 -1.01
C THR A 23 1.08 15.56 -0.82
N LYS A 24 1.08 16.10 0.41
CA LYS A 24 1.85 17.29 0.78
C LYS A 24 3.27 16.96 1.27
N GLY A 25 3.65 15.68 1.28
CA GLY A 25 4.98 15.22 1.68
C GLY A 25 5.16 15.04 3.18
N ASP A 26 4.09 14.92 3.96
CA ASP A 26 4.15 14.57 5.37
C ASP A 26 4.74 13.15 5.55
N PRO A 27 5.93 12.99 6.17
CA PRO A 27 6.60 11.69 6.27
C PRO A 27 5.82 10.65 7.08
N ASP A 28 5.10 11.07 8.11
CA ASP A 28 4.33 10.19 8.97
C ASP A 28 3.09 9.68 8.22
N ALA A 29 2.42 10.57 7.48
CA ALA A 29 1.31 10.19 6.61
C ALA A 29 1.77 9.27 5.47
N MET A 30 2.92 9.54 4.85
CA MET A 30 3.48 8.67 3.81
C MET A 30 3.80 7.27 4.35
N LYS A 31 4.35 7.15 5.56
CA LYS A 31 4.60 5.87 6.21
C LYS A 31 3.32 5.06 6.40
N ILE A 32 2.24 5.71 6.85
CA ILE A 32 0.93 5.06 7.01
C ILE A 32 0.41 4.54 5.66
N VAL A 33 0.52 5.34 4.60
CA VAL A 33 0.11 4.93 3.24
C VAL A 33 0.90 3.71 2.77
N LEU A 34 2.22 3.73 2.92
CA LEU A 34 3.10 2.62 2.50
C LEU A 34 2.81 1.34 3.28
N GLN A 35 2.62 1.43 4.60
CA GLN A 35 2.31 0.28 5.44
C GLN A 35 0.96 -0.33 5.09
N HIS A 36 -0.05 0.49 4.85
CA HIS A 36 -1.40 0.03 4.51
C HIS A 36 -1.44 -0.75 3.20
N TYR A 37 -0.71 -0.28 2.18
CA TYR A 37 -0.67 -0.91 0.85
C TYR A 37 0.52 -1.87 0.64
N GLN A 38 1.29 -2.18 1.69
CA GLN A 38 2.55 -2.92 1.57
C GLN A 38 2.38 -4.27 0.85
N SER A 39 1.37 -5.06 1.22
CA SER A 39 1.10 -6.36 0.60
C SER A 39 0.67 -6.25 -0.87
N TYR A 40 -0.13 -5.23 -1.18
CA TYR A 40 -0.59 -4.99 -2.56
C TYR A 40 0.57 -4.53 -3.46
N ILE A 41 1.40 -3.62 -2.95
CA ILE A 41 2.63 -3.18 -3.61
C ILE A 41 3.56 -4.37 -3.83
N ALA A 42 3.79 -5.21 -2.81
CA ALA A 42 4.63 -6.40 -2.94
C ALA A 42 4.11 -7.33 -4.03
N HIS A 43 2.80 -7.63 -4.02
CA HIS A 43 2.17 -8.49 -5.03
C HIS A 43 2.35 -7.96 -6.46
N LEU A 44 2.12 -6.66 -6.67
CA LEU A 44 2.30 -6.02 -7.98
C LEU A 44 3.77 -5.88 -8.40
N SER A 45 4.69 -5.86 -7.43
CA SER A 45 6.14 -5.75 -7.68
C SER A 45 6.77 -7.09 -8.07
N MET A 46 6.09 -8.21 -7.80
CA MET A 46 6.56 -9.53 -8.20
C MET A 46 6.47 -9.70 -9.72
N ARG A 47 7.59 -9.95 -10.39
CA ARG A 47 7.64 -10.31 -11.81
C ARG A 47 8.02 -11.77 -11.98
N LYS A 48 7.50 -12.38 -13.05
CA LYS A 48 7.96 -13.69 -13.51
C LYS A 48 9.35 -13.52 -14.12
N ILE A 49 10.33 -14.15 -13.50
CA ILE A 49 11.69 -14.28 -14.00
C ILE A 49 11.80 -15.69 -14.58
N ARG A 50 12.33 -15.81 -15.80
CA ARG A 50 12.64 -17.10 -16.41
C ARG A 50 14.14 -17.28 -16.42
N ASP A 51 14.60 -18.42 -15.91
CA ASP A 51 16.01 -18.80 -16.05
C ASP A 51 16.28 -19.39 -17.46
N GLU A 52 17.54 -19.63 -17.76
CA GLU A 52 18.00 -20.23 -19.03
C GLU A 52 17.57 -21.70 -19.18
N SER A 53 17.24 -22.37 -18.07
CA SER A 53 16.72 -23.75 -18.04
C SER A 53 15.21 -23.83 -18.24
N GLY A 54 14.51 -22.71 -18.37
CA GLY A 54 13.06 -22.63 -18.55
C GLY A 54 12.22 -22.63 -17.26
N ASN A 55 12.86 -22.63 -16.08
CA ASN A 55 12.16 -22.52 -14.80
C ASN A 55 11.67 -21.08 -14.57
N THR A 56 10.47 -20.96 -14.03
CA THR A 56 9.85 -19.66 -13.74
C THR A 56 9.88 -19.40 -12.24
N TYR A 57 10.52 -18.30 -11.84
CA TYR A 57 10.58 -17.81 -10.47
C TYR A 57 9.79 -16.52 -10.33
N TRP A 58 9.31 -16.25 -9.12
CA TRP A 58 8.68 -14.98 -8.76
C TRP A 58 9.65 -14.19 -7.90
N GLY A 59 10.08 -13.04 -8.39
CA GLY A 59 11.03 -12.18 -7.70
C GLY A 59 10.68 -10.71 -7.87
N ILE A 60 11.24 -9.89 -6.98
CA ILE A 60 11.30 -8.45 -7.14
C ILE A 60 12.59 -8.18 -7.94
N HIS A 61 12.52 -7.40 -9.01
CA HIS A 61 13.70 -7.06 -9.82
C HIS A 61 14.62 -6.12 -9.05
#